data_AF-A0A090SXV9-F1
#
_entry.id   AF-A0A090SXV9-F1
#
_cell.length_a   1.000
_cell.length_b   1.000
_cell.length_c   1.000
_cell.angle_alpha   90.00
_cell.angle_beta   90.00
_cell.angle_gamma   90.00
#
_symmetry.space_group_name_H-M   'P 1'
#
loop_
_entity.id
_entity.type
_entity.pdbx_description
1 polymer ?
#
loop_
_entity_poly.entity_id
_entity_poly.type
_entity_poly.pdbx_seq_one_letter_code
_entity_poly.pdbx_strand_id
1 'polypeptide(L)'
;MEIDQQSPVEDSQLVKWLTNKLGDLSPAVNVGAEALDRSDIFELSKVISDFFAQEHVVHNDKNYAIVYGLITGYRADQAVSHQEMLDYLTSCVFLFQN
;
A
#
# COMPACT_ATOMS: atom_id res chain seq x y z
N MET A 1 1.22 -11.67 25.82
CA MET A 1 1.41 -11.27 24.42
C MET A 1 0.04 -10.89 23.92
N GLU A 2 -0.26 -9.60 23.93
CA GLU A 2 -1.43 -9.08 23.24
C GLU A 2 -1.09 -9.11 21.76
N ILE A 3 -1.82 -9.93 21.01
CA ILE A 3 -1.73 -9.95 19.55
C ILE A 3 -2.56 -8.75 19.14
N ASP A 4 -1.91 -7.67 18.69
CA ASP A 4 -2.59 -6.57 18.00
C ASP A 4 -3.31 -7.18 16.81
N GLN A 5 -4.59 -7.48 17.00
CA GLN A 5 -5.46 -7.95 15.93
C GLN A 5 -5.74 -6.74 15.07
N GLN A 6 -5.01 -6.60 13.97
CA GLN A 6 -5.46 -5.80 12.84
C GLN A 6 -6.93 -6.12 12.60
N SER A 7 -7.78 -5.10 12.64
CA SER A 7 -9.20 -5.35 12.52
C SER A 7 -9.49 -5.76 11.08
N PRO A 8 -10.29 -6.81 10.83
CA PRO A 8 -10.69 -7.21 9.48
C PRO A 8 -11.42 -6.10 8.70
N VAL A 9 -11.87 -5.06 9.42
CA VAL A 9 -12.42 -3.82 8.86
C VAL A 9 -11.36 -2.96 8.17
N GLU A 10 -10.15 -2.85 8.74
CA GLU A 10 -9.07 -2.00 8.25
C GLU A 10 -8.48 -2.53 6.94
N ASP A 11 -8.27 -3.84 6.86
CA ASP A 11 -7.84 -4.51 5.63
C ASP A 11 -8.91 -4.41 4.53
N SER A 12 -10.18 -4.53 4.90
CA SER A 12 -11.29 -4.35 3.94
C SER A 12 -11.36 -2.93 3.39
N GLN A 13 -11.09 -1.91 4.21
CA GLN A 13 -11.05 -0.52 3.78
C GLN A 13 -9.86 -0.26 2.84
N LEU A 14 -8.68 -0.77 3.17
CA LEU A 14 -7.49 -0.66 2.33
C LEU A 14 -7.67 -1.31 0.95
N VAL A 15 -8.20 -2.54 0.91
CA VAL A 15 -8.45 -3.25 -0.36
C VAL A 15 -9.46 -2.49 -1.22
N LYS A 16 -10.52 -1.95 -0.61
CA LYS A 16 -11.50 -1.10 -1.30
C LYS A 16 -10.84 0.18 -1.83
N TRP A 17 -9.99 0.82 -1.04
CA TRP A 17 -9.26 2.02 -1.43
C TRP A 17 -8.35 1.75 -2.62
N LEU A 18 -7.55 0.68 -2.58
CA LEU A 18 -6.67 0.27 -3.68
C LEU A 18 -7.47 -0.04 -4.95
N THR A 19 -8.57 -0.78 -4.83
CA THR A 19 -9.45 -1.12 -5.96
C THR A 19 -9.98 0.15 -6.65
N ASN A 20 -10.44 1.13 -5.87
CA ASN A 20 -10.92 2.40 -6.41
C ASN A 20 -9.76 3.21 -7.04
N LYS A 21 -8.62 3.31 -6.34
CA LYS A 21 -7.47 4.09 -6.78
C LYS A 21 -6.92 3.58 -8.11
N LEU A 22 -6.83 2.26 -8.28
CA LEU A 22 -6.37 1.62 -9.51
C LEU A 22 -7.46 1.61 -10.59
N GLY A 23 -8.73 1.48 -10.21
CA GLY A 23 -9.87 1.61 -11.12
C GLY A 23 -9.96 3.01 -11.76
N ASP A 24 -9.67 4.06 -10.99
CA ASP A 24 -9.64 5.45 -11.47
C ASP A 24 -8.46 5.74 -12.42
N LEU A 25 -7.38 4.96 -12.36
CA LEU A 25 -6.27 5.03 -13.31
C LEU A 25 -6.62 4.36 -14.66
N SER A 26 -7.69 3.57 -14.72
CA SER A 26 -8.03 2.71 -15.86
C SER A 26 -8.92 3.31 -16.98
N PRO A 27 -9.59 4.50 -16.91
CA PRO A 27 -10.47 4.91 -18.01
C PRO A 27 -9.86 5.86 -19.05
N ALA A 28 -8.54 6.12 -19.10
CA ALA A 28 -7.99 7.14 -20.01
C ALA A 28 -6.95 6.69 -21.06
N VAL A 29 -6.43 5.45 -21.02
CA VAL A 29 -5.40 5.04 -21.99
C VAL A 29 -5.76 3.69 -22.61
N ASN A 30 -6.52 3.75 -23.71
CA ASN A 30 -6.36 2.79 -24.78
C ASN A 30 -4.87 2.75 -25.15
N VAL A 31 -4.33 1.53 -25.28
CA VAL A 31 -2.93 1.17 -25.58
C VAL A 31 -2.09 0.86 -24.33
N GLY A 32 -2.15 -0.41 -23.90
CA GLY A 32 -0.99 -1.08 -23.27
C GLY A 32 -0.82 -0.98 -21.75
N ALA A 33 -1.75 -0.37 -21.02
CA ALA A 33 -1.74 -0.47 -19.56
C ALA A 33 -2.28 -1.86 -19.17
N GLU A 34 -1.40 -2.79 -18.84
CA GLU A 34 -1.75 -3.99 -18.10
C GLU A 34 -2.57 -3.53 -16.88
N ALA A 35 -3.87 -3.81 -16.90
CA ALA A 35 -4.72 -3.56 -15.75
C ALA A 35 -4.11 -4.36 -14.59
N LEU A 36 -3.57 -3.65 -13.59
CA LEU A 36 -3.03 -4.26 -12.39
C LEU A 36 -4.02 -5.34 -11.92
N ASP A 37 -3.52 -6.56 -11.86
CA ASP A 37 -4.37 -7.72 -11.67
C ASP A 37 -4.77 -7.83 -10.18
N ARG A 38 -5.63 -8.80 -9.87
CA ARG A 38 -6.03 -9.03 -8.46
C ARG A 38 -4.84 -9.39 -7.57
N SER A 39 -3.76 -9.93 -8.14
CA SER A 39 -2.52 -10.26 -7.43
C SER A 39 -1.84 -8.99 -6.96
N ASP A 40 -1.72 -7.98 -7.83
CA ASP A 40 -1.07 -6.71 -7.52
C ASP A 40 -1.78 -5.98 -6.37
N ILE A 41 -3.11 -5.97 -6.38
CA ILE A 41 -3.92 -5.40 -5.28
C ILE A 41 -3.62 -6.13 -3.96
N PHE A 42 -3.54 -7.46 -4.01
CA PHE A 42 -3.29 -8.26 -2.83
C PHE A 42 -1.88 -8.04 -2.27
N GLU A 43 -0.85 -8.05 -3.12
CA GLU A 43 0.53 -7.80 -2.74
C GLU A 43 0.72 -6.40 -2.14
N LEU A 44 0.15 -5.37 -2.79
CA LEU A 44 0.17 -4.00 -2.28
C LEU A 44 -0.56 -3.90 -0.93
N SER A 45 -1.74 -4.51 -0.82
CA SER A 45 -2.49 -4.49 0.44
C SER A 45 -1.70 -5.12 1.58
N LYS A 46 -0.99 -6.21 1.30
CA LYS A 46 -0.16 -6.91 2.29
C LYS A 46 1.00 -6.04 2.77
N VAL A 47 1.78 -5.45 1.85
CA VAL A 47 2.92 -4.57 2.22
C VAL A 47 2.44 -3.38 3.07
N ILE A 48 1.34 -2.75 2.66
CA ILE A 48 0.80 -1.59 3.37
C ILE A 48 0.30 -1.99 4.77
N SER A 49 -0.46 -3.09 4.89
CA SER A 49 -0.94 -3.60 6.18
C SER A 49 0.23 -4.01 7.09
N ASP A 50 1.25 -4.70 6.58
CA ASP A 50 2.41 -5.13 7.37
C ASP A 50 3.18 -3.91 7.92
N PHE A 51 3.38 -2.87 7.10
CA PHE A 51 3.97 -1.61 7.54
C PHE A 51 3.11 -0.88 8.58
N PHE A 52 1.79 -0.81 8.37
CA PHE A 52 0.89 -0.10 9.30
C PHE A 52 0.85 -0.77 10.66
N ALA A 53 0.87 -2.11 10.68
CA ALA A 53 0.97 -2.87 11.92
C ALA A 53 2.31 -2.64 12.64
N GLN A 54 3.45 -2.73 11.92
CA GLN A 54 4.77 -2.56 12.52
C GLN A 54 4.97 -1.18 13.15
N GLU A 55 4.58 -0.14 12.42
CA GLU A 55 4.81 1.25 12.81
C GLU A 55 3.62 1.91 13.52
N HIS A 56 2.58 1.12 13.82
CA HIS A 56 1.34 1.58 14.47
C HIS A 56 0.70 2.78 13.73
N VAL A 57 0.70 2.73 12.40
CA VAL A 57 0.14 3.80 11.55
C VAL A 57 -1.36 3.63 11.44
N VAL A 58 -2.10 4.71 11.68
CA VAL A 58 -3.57 4.70 11.58
C VAL A 58 -4.03 4.51 10.14
N HIS A 59 -4.97 3.59 9.94
CA HIS A 59 -5.66 3.35 8.67
C HIS A 59 -6.57 4.53 8.29
N ASN A 60 -6.17 5.29 7.25
CA ASN A 60 -6.99 6.36 6.65
C ASN A 60 -6.49 6.73 5.25
N ASP A 61 -7.33 7.41 4.47
CA ASP A 61 -7.06 7.78 3.07
C ASP A 61 -5.76 8.58 2.89
N LYS A 62 -5.42 9.48 3.82
CA LYS A 62 -4.18 10.27 3.75
C LYS A 62 -2.96 9.34 3.84
N ASN A 63 -2.95 8.46 4.84
CA ASN A 63 -1.82 7.56 5.07
C ASN A 63 -1.70 6.52 3.96
N TYR A 64 -2.82 6.00 3.43
CA TYR A 64 -2.81 5.13 2.25
C TYR A 64 -2.19 5.82 1.04
N ALA A 65 -2.55 7.08 0.78
CA ALA A 65 -2.00 7.84 -0.34
C ALA A 65 -0.49 8.07 -0.21
N ILE A 66 0.01 8.35 1.00
CA ILE A 66 1.45 8.56 1.25
C ILE A 66 2.21 7.25 0.97
N VAL A 67 1.81 6.13 1.58
CA VAL A 67 2.52 4.85 1.37
C VAL A 67 2.42 4.38 -0.06
N TYR A 68 1.25 4.48 -0.69
CA TYR A 68 1.10 4.12 -2.10
C TYR A 68 2.06 4.93 -2.99
N GLY A 69 2.22 6.23 -2.73
CA GLY A 69 3.19 7.07 -3.44
C GLY A 69 4.64 6.65 -3.21
N LEU A 70 5.00 6.27 -1.98
CA LEU A 70 6.33 5.76 -1.64
C LEU A 70 6.61 4.43 -2.36
N ILE A 71 5.67 3.49 -2.35
CA ILE A 71 5.82 2.19 -3.02
C ILE A 71 5.97 2.37 -4.54
N THR A 72 5.09 3.14 -5.16
CA THR A 72 5.12 3.35 -6.62
C THR A 72 6.29 4.20 -7.10
N GLY A 73 6.84 5.06 -6.24
CA GLY A 73 8.04 5.84 -6.56
C GLY A 73 9.36 5.11 -6.27
N TYR A 74 9.38 4.13 -5.36
CA TYR A 74 10.60 3.47 -4.96
C TYR A 74 11.05 2.43 -5.99
N ARG A 75 12.18 2.74 -6.66
CA ARG A 75 12.83 1.84 -7.62
C ARG A 75 11.83 1.24 -8.63
N ALA A 76 10.98 2.09 -9.21
CA ALA A 76 9.88 1.68 -10.09
C ALA A 76 10.29 0.75 -11.27
N ASP A 77 11.57 0.76 -11.67
CA ASP A 77 12.11 -0.08 -12.75
C ASP A 77 12.89 -1.32 -12.25
N GLN A 78 12.83 -1.64 -10.95
CA GLN A 78 13.56 -2.76 -10.35
C GLN A 78 12.62 -3.65 -9.53
N ALA A 79 12.84 -4.96 -9.60
CA ALA A 79 12.19 -5.89 -8.68
C ALA A 79 12.72 -5.62 -7.26
N VAL A 80 11.82 -5.22 -6.36
CA VAL A 80 12.11 -4.98 -4.95
C VAL A 80 11.46 -6.09 -4.14
N SER A 81 12.20 -6.69 -3.22
CA SER A 81 11.62 -7.69 -2.32
C SER A 81 10.70 -7.03 -1.30
N HIS A 82 9.74 -7.81 -0.78
CA HIS A 82 8.82 -7.34 0.26
C HIS A 82 9.57 -6.73 1.46
N GLN A 83 10.64 -7.38 1.95
CA GLN A 83 11.41 -6.89 3.09
C GLN A 83 12.13 -5.57 2.79
N GLU A 84 12.74 -5.43 1.60
CA GLU A 84 13.39 -4.17 1.21
C GLU A 84 12.40 -3.01 1.12
N MET A 85 11.16 -3.29 0.69
CA MET A 85 10.09 -2.29 0.68
C MET A 85 9.69 -1.89 2.10
N LEU A 86 9.52 -2.84 3.01
CA LEU A 86 9.24 -2.53 4.42
C LEU A 86 10.35 -1.69 5.05
N ASP A 87 11.62 -2.07 4.86
CA ASP A 87 12.78 -1.33 5.38
C ASP A 87 12.77 0.12 4.88
N TYR A 88 12.44 0.32 3.59
CA TYR A 88 12.30 1.65 3.01
C TYR A 88 11.14 2.44 3.63
N LEU A 89 9.97 1.84 3.78
CA LEU A 89 8.80 2.48 4.39
C LEU A 89 9.06 2.86 5.86
N THR A 90 9.69 2.00 6.64
CA THR A 90 10.12 2.30 8.02
C THR A 90 11.08 3.48 8.07
N SER A 91 12.01 3.61 7.12
CA SER A 91 12.88 4.80 7.04
C SER A 91 12.12 6.11 6.78
N CYS A 92 10.88 6.00 6.28
CA CYS A 92 9.97 7.11 5.98
C CYS A 92 8.87 7.30 7.04
N VAL A 93 8.89 6.56 8.17
CA VAL A 93 7.82 6.58 9.18
C VAL A 93 7.53 7.98 9.75
N PHE A 94 8.53 8.87 9.73
CA PHE A 94 8.39 10.26 10.18
C PHE A 94 7.32 11.05 9.40
N LEU A 95 6.93 10.61 8.19
CA LEU A 95 5.87 11.23 7.40
C LEU A 95 4.45 10.99 7.96
N PHE A 96 4.31 10.04 8.89
CA PHE A 96 3.03 9.62 9.48
C PHE A 96 2.83 10.16 10.90
N GLN A 97 3.87 10.75 11.50
CA GLN A 97 3.82 11.36 12.82
C GLN A 97 3.35 12.82 12.69
N ASN A 98 2.11 13.08 13.12
CA ASN A 98 1.55 14.43 13.28
C ASN A 98 1.41 14.74 14.77
#